data_AF-A0A938U9G9-F1
#
_entry.id   AF-A0A938U9G9-F1
#
_cell.length_a   1.000
_cell.length_b   1.000
_cell.length_c   1.000
_cell.angle_alpha   90.00
_cell.angle_beta   90.00
_cell.angle_gamma   90.00
#
_symmetry.space_group_name_H-M   'P 1'
#
loop_
_entity.id
_entity.type
_entity.pdbx_description
1 polymer ?
#
loop_
_entity_poly.entity_id
_entity_poly.type
_entity_poly.pdbx_seq_one_letter_code
_entity_poly.pdbx_strand_id
1 'polypeptide(L)' 'MNGMSLTELWPEEAALVAKWLGVKVALPVHYRFDEGATFAKELKRQAPRVKSVLLRAGESYRFNLNEGRPRRSKVE' A
#
# COMPACT_ATOMS: atom_id res chain seq x y z
N MET A 1 -4.64 -6.63 27.46
CA MET A 1 -5.38 -6.54 26.17
C MET A 1 -4.81 -7.59 25.25
N ASN A 2 -5.52 -8.71 25.06
CA ASN A 2 -5.11 -9.76 24.13
C ASN A 2 -5.63 -9.36 22.75
N GLY A 3 -4.78 -8.77 21.93
CA GLY A 3 -5.11 -8.48 20.54
C GLY A 3 -5.40 -9.79 19.81
N MET A 4 -6.59 -9.93 19.24
CA MET A 4 -6.86 -11.01 18.31
C MET A 4 -5.94 -10.84 17.11
N SER A 5 -5.04 -11.81 16.89
CA SER A 5 -4.28 -11.92 15.64
C SER A 5 -5.31 -12.19 14.55
N LEU A 6 -5.62 -11.16 13.76
CA LEU A 6 -6.32 -11.33 12.50
C LEU A 6 -5.48 -12.25 11.61
N THR A 7 -6.11 -12.96 10.67
CA THR A 7 -5.37 -13.70 9.64
C THR A 7 -4.37 -12.77 8.96
N GLU A 8 -3.08 -12.99 9.23
CA GLU A 8 -1.98 -12.25 8.61
C GLU A 8 -1.85 -12.74 7.15
N LEU A 9 -1.72 -11.79 6.22
CA LEU A 9 -1.54 -12.10 4.79
C LEU A 9 -0.07 -12.19 4.46
N TRP A 10 0.30 -13.18 3.64
CA TRP A 10 1.62 -13.21 3.03
C TRP A 10 1.80 -12.03 2.07
N PRO A 11 3.04 -11.57 1.80
CA PRO A 11 3.30 -10.43 0.93
C PRO A 11 2.64 -10.50 -0.47
N GLU A 12 2.61 -11.69 -1.08
CA GLU A 12 1.96 -11.91 -2.38
C GLU A 12 0.43 -11.78 -2.31
N GLU A 13 -0.18 -12.29 -1.23
CA GLU A 13 -1.63 -12.21 -1.01
C GLU A 13 -2.06 -10.77 -0.76
N ALA A 14 -1.32 -10.05 0.08
CA ALA A 14 -1.58 -8.64 0.35
C ALA A 14 -1.47 -7.77 -0.92
N ALA A 15 -0.49 -8.05 -1.79
CA ALA A 15 -0.35 -7.37 -3.07
C ALA A 15 -1.52 -7.64 -4.02
N LEU A 16 -2.02 -8.88 -4.06
CA LEU A 16 -3.18 -9.26 -4.84
C LEU A 16 -4.47 -8.57 -4.34
N VAL A 17 -4.65 -8.49 -3.01
CA VAL A 17 -5.77 -7.77 -2.40
C VAL A 17 -5.71 -6.28 -2.75
N ALA A 18 -4.54 -5.65 -2.66
CA ALA A 18 -4.37 -4.24 -3.03
C ALA A 18 -4.73 -3.99 -4.51
N LYS A 19 -4.40 -4.93 -5.40
CA LYS A 19 -4.82 -4.89 -6.81
C LYS A 19 -6.35 -4.92 -6.95
N TRP A 20 -7.01 -5.88 -6.31
CA TRP A 20 -8.46 -6.07 -6.41
C TRP A 20 -9.25 -4.89 -5.85
N LEU A 21 -8.78 -4.32 -4.74
CA LEU A 21 -9.40 -3.14 -4.13
C LEU A 21 -9.14 -1.85 -4.93
N GLY A 22 -8.18 -1.85 -5.85
CA GLY A 22 -7.84 -0.67 -6.66
C GLY A 22 -7.35 0.51 -5.81
N VAL A 23 -6.70 0.24 -4.68
CA VAL A 23 -6.18 1.29 -3.80
C VAL A 23 -5.08 2.09 -4.49
N LYS A 24 -4.90 3.36 -4.09
CA LYS A 24 -3.81 4.19 -4.64
C LYS A 24 -2.48 3.99 -3.93
N VAL A 25 -2.54 3.69 -2.63
CA VAL A 25 -1.40 3.57 -1.73
C VAL A 25 -1.63 2.35 -0.84
N ALA A 26 -0.58 1.56 -0.61
CA ALA A 26 -0.61 0.46 0.34
C ALA A 26 0.61 0.54 1.28
N LEU A 27 0.37 0.29 2.56
CA LEU A 27 1.34 0.41 3.65
C LEU A 27 1.34 -0.92 4.44
N PRO A 28 2.37 -1.77 4.33
CA PRO A 28 2.44 -2.97 5.14
C PRO A 28 2.74 -2.59 6.59
N VAL A 29 2.05 -3.23 7.54
CA VAL A 29 2.24 -3.06 8.99
C VAL A 29 2.36 -4.44 9.62
N HIS A 30 2.94 -4.52 10.82
CA HIS A 30 3.08 -5.78 11.58
C HIS A 30 3.70 -6.94 10.77
N TYR A 31 4.81 -6.69 10.08
CA TYR A 31 5.56 -7.70 9.34
C TYR A 31 6.91 -8.00 9.99
N ARG A 32 7.54 -9.12 9.64
CA ARG A 32 8.85 -9.54 10.14
C ARG A 32 9.92 -9.48 9.05
N PHE A 33 11.17 -9.34 9.47
CA PHE A 33 12.35 -9.42 8.58
C PHE A 33 12.20 -8.55 7.31
N ASP A 34 12.27 -9.18 6.13
CA ASP A 34 12.23 -8.56 4.81
C ASP A 34 10.84 -8.56 4.17
N GLU A 35 9.79 -9.02 4.87
CA GLU A 35 8.43 -9.13 4.33
C GLU A 35 7.89 -7.81 3.77
N GLY A 36 8.21 -6.68 4.38
CA GLY A 36 7.85 -5.36 3.85
C GLY A 36 8.50 -5.07 2.48
N ALA A 37 9.77 -5.43 2.31
CA ALA A 37 10.46 -5.29 1.03
C ALA A 37 9.90 -6.26 -0.01
N THR A 38 9.62 -7.49 0.40
CA THR A 38 8.97 -8.51 -0.44
C THR A 38 7.58 -8.06 -0.88
N PHE A 39 6.79 -7.47 0.00
CA PHE A 39 5.48 -6.89 -0.31
C PHE A 39 5.61 -5.77 -1.35
N ALA A 40 6.56 -4.84 -1.18
CA ALA A 40 6.77 -3.76 -2.13
C ALA A 40 7.15 -4.29 -3.53
N LYS A 41 7.96 -5.36 -3.59
CA LYS A 41 8.32 -6.04 -4.83
C LYS A 41 7.10 -6.70 -5.49
N GLU A 42 6.29 -7.42 -4.70
CA GLU A 42 5.08 -8.07 -5.19
C GLU A 42 4.02 -7.07 -5.66
N LEU A 43 3.84 -5.98 -4.93
CA LEU A 43 2.92 -4.91 -5.31
C LEU A 43 3.34 -4.26 -6.63
N LYS A 44 4.64 -4.01 -6.83
CA LYS A 44 5.16 -3.50 -8.11
C LYS A 44 4.92 -4.47 -9.27
N ARG A 45 5.03 -5.79 -9.02
CA ARG A 45 4.79 -6.84 -10.02
C ARG A 45 3.32 -6.94 -10.40
N GLN A 46 2.43 -7.00 -9.41
CA GLN A 46 1.02 -7.35 -9.60
C GLN A 46 0.11 -6.14 -9.79
N ALA A 47 0.46 -5.01 -9.18
CA ALA A 47 -0.34 -3.80 -9.10
C ALA A 47 0.54 -2.53 -9.29
N PRO A 48 1.21 -2.36 -10.44
CA PRO A 48 2.23 -1.31 -10.64
C PRO A 48 1.72 0.14 -10.50
N ARG A 49 0.40 0.35 -10.49
CA ARG A 49 -0.24 1.66 -10.28
C ARG A 49 -0.46 1.98 -8.79
N VAL A 50 -0.30 1.00 -7.91
CA VAL A 50 -0.41 1.18 -6.46
C VAL A 50 0.96 1.56 -5.91
N LYS A 51 1.02 2.66 -5.17
CA LYS A 51 2.25 3.10 -4.51
C LYS A 51 2.45 2.30 -3.22
N SER A 52 3.52 1.50 -3.16
CA SER A 52 3.98 0.92 -1.90
C SER A 52 4.66 2.00 -1.07
N VAL A 53 4.34 2.07 0.22
CA VAL A 53 5.04 2.94 1.17
C VAL A 53 5.55 2.05 2.30
N LEU A 54 6.85 2.07 2.55
CA LEU A 54 7.49 1.38 3.67
C LEU A 54 7.92 2.43 4.67
N LEU A 55 7.44 2.32 5.91
CA LEU A 55 7.79 3.24 6.98
C LEU A 55 8.62 2.52 8.04
N ARG A 56 9.64 3.23 8.52
CA ARG A 56 10.36 2.89 9.75
C ARG A 56 9.63 3.44 10.96
N ALA A 57 9.97 2.94 12.14
CA ALA A 57 9.41 3.44 13.39
C ALA A 57 9.66 4.96 13.52
N GLY A 58 8.60 5.73 13.79
CA GLY A 58 8.64 7.18 13.89
C GLY A 58 8.50 7.94 12.58
N GLU A 59 8.56 7.26 11.42
CA GLU A 59 8.30 7.91 10.13
C GLU A 59 6.81 8.15 9.91
N SER A 60 6.50 9.18 9.13
CA SER A 60 5.14 9.56 8.78
C SER A 60 5.00 9.74 7.28
N TYR A 61 3.88 9.29 6.74
CA TYR A 61 3.52 9.49 5.34
C TYR A 61 2.27 10.35 5.22
N ARG A 62 2.33 11.41 4.41
CA ARG A 62 1.17 12.23 4.04
C ARG A 62 0.74 11.89 2.63
N PHE A 63 -0.54 11.65 2.44
CA PHE A 63 -1.12 11.42 1.11
C PHE A 63 -2.09 12.55 0.75
N ASN A 64 -2.05 12.99 -0.49
CA ASN A 64 -2.98 13.99 -1.00
C ASN A 64 -4.06 13.29 -1.85
N LEU A 65 -5.32 13.40 -1.44
CA LEU A 65 -6.46 12.83 -2.20
C LEU A 65 -6.55 13.34 -3.65
N ASN A 66 -6.00 14.54 -3.90
CA ASN A 66 -6.03 15.21 -5.19
C ASN A 66 -4.86 14.83 -6.12
N GLU A 67 -3.84 14.12 -5.64
CA GLU A 67 -2.79 13.59 -6.52
C GLU A 67 -3.38 12.51 -7.45
N GLY A 68 -3.27 12.75 -8.76
CA GLY A 68 -3.73 11.85 -9.81
C GLY A 68 -5.14 12.10 -10.35
N ARG A 69 -5.88 13.12 -9.89
CA ARG A 69 -7.02 13.62 -10.67
C ARG A 69 -6.45 14.50 -11.80
N PRO A 70 -6.78 14.24 -13.08
CA PRO A 70 -6.47 15.21 -14.12
C PRO A 70 -7.11 16.55 -13.71
N ARG A 71 -6.33 17.63 -13.78
CA ARG A 71 -6.89 18.98 -13.64
C ARG A 71 -8.06 19.06 -14.63
N ARG A 72 -9.28 19.25 -14.14
CA ARG A 72 -10.39 19.65 -15.02
C ARG A 72 -9.98 21.01 -15.59
N SER A 73 -9.56 21.02 -16.85
CA SER A 73 -9.43 22.26 -17.60
C SER A 73 -10.81 22.92 -17.59
N LYS A 74 -10.90 24.13 -17.03
CA LYS A 74 -12.04 25.01 -17.28
C LYS A 74 -12.06 25.24 -18.80
N VAL A 75 -13.08 24.74 -19.46
CA VAL A 75 -13.42 25.20 -20.81
C VAL A 75 -14.28 26.44 -20.57
N GLU A 76 -13.70 27.61 -20.82
CA GLU A 76 -14.45 28.85 -21.02
C GLU A 76 -15.03 28.87 -22.44
#